data_AF-A0A9R1HL66-F1
#
_entry.id   AF-A0A9R1HL66-F1
#
_cell.length_a   1.000
_cell.length_b   1.000
_cell.length_c   1.000
_cell.angle_alpha   90.00
_cell.angle_beta   90.00
_cell.angle_gamma   90.00
#
_symmetry.space_group_name_H-M   'P 1'
#
loop_
_entity.id
_entity.type
_entity.pdbx_description
1 polymer ?
#
loop_
_entity_poly.entity_id
_entity_poly.type
_entity_poly.pdbx_seq_one_letter_code
_entity_poly.pdbx_strand_id
1 'polypeptide(L)'
;PDRGLRLGVSPDQTRTPPPPAGGRREVSKCRLGFTKHEKTWRIHNEWAKFISDVGLEKDDICLFELTDTLSLTLKVHVIRKSDIPTSM
;
A
#
# COMPACT_ATOMS: atom_id res chain seq x y z
N PRO A 1 -17.97 13.54 -9.34
CA PRO A 1 -17.64 12.10 -9.24
C PRO A 1 -16.47 11.89 -8.26
N ASP A 2 -16.73 11.13 -7.21
CA ASP A 2 -15.78 10.79 -6.13
C ASP A 2 -14.67 9.88 -6.69
N ARG A 3 -13.57 10.50 -7.14
CA ARG A 3 -12.44 9.80 -7.76
C ARG A 3 -11.49 9.29 -6.69
N GLY A 4 -11.92 8.29 -5.92
CA GLY A 4 -11.06 7.57 -4.99
C GLY A 4 -9.88 6.91 -5.71
N LEU A 5 -8.73 6.90 -5.06
CA LEU A 5 -7.46 6.46 -5.64
C LEU A 5 -7.25 4.96 -5.36
N ARG A 6 -6.73 4.20 -6.31
CA ARG A 6 -6.52 2.76 -6.15
C ARG A 6 -5.08 2.48 -5.75
N LEU A 7 -4.88 1.71 -4.69
CA LEU A 7 -3.58 1.15 -4.32
C LEU A 7 -3.49 -0.30 -4.73
N GLY A 8 -2.31 -0.71 -5.19
CA GLY A 8 -1.90 -2.10 -5.33
C GLY A 8 -0.50 -2.34 -4.77
N VAL A 9 -0.28 -3.49 -4.15
CA VAL A 9 1.04 -3.93 -3.68
C VAL A 9 1.29 -5.36 -4.14
N SER A 10 2.53 -5.64 -4.53
CA SER A 10 2.93 -6.99 -4.95
C SER A 10 2.87 -7.97 -3.76
N PRO A 11 2.36 -9.20 -3.96
CA PRO A 11 2.30 -10.22 -2.89
C PRO A 11 3.68 -10.62 -2.35
N ASP A 12 4.74 -10.44 -3.14
CA ASP A 12 6.12 -10.69 -2.71
C ASP A 12 6.57 -9.75 -1.57
N GLN A 13 5.87 -8.63 -1.37
CA GLN A 13 6.19 -7.62 -0.37
C GLN A 13 5.28 -7.69 0.86
N THR A 14 4.30 -8.61 0.90
CA THR A 14 3.38 -8.77 2.04
C THR A 14 3.95 -9.75 3.07
N ARG A 15 3.79 -9.45 4.37
CA ARG A 15 4.17 -10.39 5.44
C ARG A 15 3.20 -11.57 5.56
N THR A 16 2.00 -11.41 5.01
CA THR A 16 0.95 -12.42 5.01
C THR A 16 1.30 -13.54 4.03
N PRO A 17 1.30 -14.81 4.43
CA PRO A 17 1.62 -15.90 3.52
C PRO A 17 0.59 -15.97 2.39
N PRO A 18 1.00 -16.31 1.16
CA PRO A 18 0.06 -16.51 0.07
C PRO A 18 -0.92 -17.63 0.43
N PRO A 19 -2.19 -17.56 -0.02
CA PRO A 19 -3.12 -18.67 0.16
C PRO A 19 -2.55 -19.97 -0.44
N PRO A 20 -2.93 -21.14 0.10
CA PRO A 20 -2.41 -22.44 -0.35
C PRO A 20 -2.56 -22.64 -1.87
N ALA A 21 -1.58 -23.30 -2.47
CA ALA A 21 -1.26 -23.26 -3.89
C ALA A 21 -2.44 -23.61 -4.83
N GLY A 22 -2.63 -22.75 -5.86
CA GLY A 22 -3.63 -22.90 -6.92
C GLY A 22 -4.26 -21.58 -7.37
N GLY A 23 -4.14 -20.52 -6.55
CA GLY A 23 -4.70 -19.19 -6.82
C GLY A 23 -3.74 -18.23 -7.54
N ARG A 24 -4.30 -17.35 -8.36
CA ARG A 24 -3.62 -16.20 -8.99
C ARG A 24 -2.88 -15.37 -7.92
N ARG A 25 -1.68 -14.86 -8.24
CA ARG A 25 -0.95 -13.88 -7.40
C ARG A 25 -1.91 -12.76 -6.95
N GLU A 26 -2.27 -12.74 -5.68
CA GLU A 26 -3.22 -11.75 -5.15
C GLU A 26 -2.48 -10.47 -4.81
N VAL A 27 -2.78 -9.41 -5.55
CA VAL A 27 -2.30 -8.04 -5.26
C VAL A 27 -3.30 -7.45 -4.28
N SER A 28 -2.86 -7.06 -3.07
CA SER A 28 -3.76 -6.39 -2.13
C SER A 28 -4.18 -5.06 -2.75
N LYS A 29 -5.49 -4.89 -2.96
CA LYS A 29 -6.08 -3.72 -3.64
C LYS A 29 -6.97 -2.94 -2.70
N CYS A 30 -6.71 -1.65 -2.56
CA CYS A 30 -7.47 -0.77 -1.66
C CYS A 30 -7.87 0.53 -2.38
N ARG A 31 -9.02 1.11 -2.02
CA ARG A 31 -9.45 2.44 -2.45
C ARG A 31 -9.21 3.45 -1.33
N LEU A 32 -8.35 4.42 -1.62
CA LEU A 32 -8.06 5.51 -0.71
C LEU A 32 -8.93 6.73 -0.99
N GLY A 33 -9.34 7.37 0.09
CA GLY A 33 -9.78 8.76 0.08
C GLY A 33 -8.66 9.68 0.56
N PHE A 34 -8.65 10.89 0.03
CA PHE A 34 -7.76 11.97 0.48
C PHE A 34 -8.62 13.12 0.95
N THR A 35 -8.47 13.49 2.23
CA THR A 35 -9.12 14.68 2.77
C THR A 35 -8.06 15.73 3.06
N LYS A 36 -8.28 16.95 2.56
CA LYS A 36 -7.44 18.10 2.87
C LYS A 36 -7.70 18.54 4.31
N HIS A 37 -6.66 18.60 5.12
CA HIS A 37 -6.71 19.14 6.47
C HIS A 37 -5.67 20.25 6.60
N GLU A 38 -6.13 21.50 6.65
CA GLU A 38 -5.28 22.70 6.68
C GLU A 38 -4.21 22.69 5.56
N LYS A 39 -2.94 22.44 5.94
CA LYS A 39 -1.75 22.39 5.08
C LYS A 39 -1.33 20.96 4.71
N THR A 40 -2.12 19.96 5.06
CA THR A 40 -1.79 18.53 4.87
C THR A 40 -2.91 17.78 4.16
N TRP A 41 -2.58 16.63 3.57
CA TRP A 41 -3.54 15.67 3.04
C TRP A 41 -3.50 14.41 3.90
N ARG A 42 -4.67 13.94 4.31
CA ARG A 42 -4.81 12.70 5.08
C ARG A 42 -5.37 11.60 4.19
N ILE A 43 -4.72 10.45 4.22
CA ILE A 43 -5.23 9.21 3.63
C ILE A 43 -6.25 8.62 4.61
N HIS A 44 -7.41 8.21 4.11
CA HIS A 44 -8.46 7.54 4.89
C HIS A 44 -9.14 6.43 4.06
N ASN A 45 -10.27 5.91 4.55
CA ASN A 45 -11.00 4.76 4.03
C ASN A 45 -10.23 3.44 4.24
N GLU A 46 -9.86 2.73 3.17
CA GLU A 46 -9.29 1.38 3.24
C GLU A 46 -7.79 1.37 3.61
N TRP A 47 -7.24 2.48 4.09
CA TRP A 47 -5.85 2.52 4.54
C TRP A 47 -5.57 1.57 5.71
N ALA A 48 -6.48 1.48 6.67
CA ALA A 48 -6.35 0.55 7.79
C ALA A 48 -6.35 -0.93 7.32
N LYS A 49 -7.18 -1.23 6.31
CA LYS A 49 -7.19 -2.55 5.67
C LYS A 49 -5.87 -2.83 4.97
N PHE A 50 -5.34 -1.87 4.20
CA PHE A 50 -4.03 -1.99 3.56
C PHE A 50 -2.91 -2.29 4.58
N ILE A 51 -2.88 -1.57 5.71
CA ILE A 51 -1.92 -1.81 6.80
C ILE A 51 -2.00 -3.27 7.27
N SER A 52 -3.22 -3.76 7.50
CA SER A 52 -3.46 -5.14 7.97
C SER A 52 -3.06 -6.18 6.92
N ASP A 53 -3.50 -6.02 5.67
CA ASP A 53 -3.27 -6.98 4.58
C ASP A 53 -1.78 -7.11 4.25
N VAL A 54 -1.01 -6.02 4.39
CA VAL A 54 0.43 -5.98 4.10
C VAL A 54 1.27 -6.33 5.32
N GLY A 55 0.71 -6.24 6.53
CA GLY A 55 1.47 -6.25 7.78
C GLY A 55 2.45 -5.08 7.84
N LEU A 56 1.98 -3.86 7.54
CA LEU A 56 2.80 -2.66 7.61
C LEU A 56 3.04 -2.28 9.08
N GLU A 57 4.30 -2.09 9.46
CA GLU A 57 4.66 -1.73 10.82
C GLU A 57 5.24 -0.31 10.91
N LYS A 58 5.38 0.18 12.14
CA LYS A 58 6.07 1.44 12.40
C LYS A 58 7.50 1.37 11.83
N ASP A 59 7.93 2.47 11.22
CA ASP A 59 9.23 2.66 10.57
C ASP A 59 9.43 1.89 9.24
N ASP A 60 8.45 1.12 8.78
CA ASP A 60 8.42 0.70 7.38
C ASP A 60 8.21 1.93 6.47
N ILE A 61 8.78 1.88 5.27
CA ILE A 61 8.68 2.98 4.30
C ILE A 61 7.74 2.55 3.17
N CYS A 62 6.69 3.35 2.93
CA CYS A 62 5.83 3.22 1.76
C CYS A 62 6.25 4.20 0.67
N LEU A 63 6.69 3.68 -0.46
CA LEU A 63 6.93 4.46 -1.67
C LEU A 63 5.73 4.30 -2.62
N PHE A 64 5.13 5.42 -3.02
CA PHE A 64 3.98 5.44 -3.92
C PHE A 64 4.43 5.81 -5.34
N GLU A 65 4.14 4.93 -6.30
CA GLU A 65 4.42 5.13 -7.73
C GLU A 65 3.10 5.27 -8.49
N LEU A 66 2.91 6.36 -9.23
CA LEU A 66 1.73 6.54 -10.08
C LEU A 66 1.88 5.76 -11.38
N THR A 67 1.11 4.68 -11.48
CA THR A 67 1.17 3.74 -12.61
C THR A 67 0.13 4.02 -13.68
N ASP A 68 -0.99 4.65 -13.31
CA ASP A 68 -2.04 5.05 -14.25
C ASP A 68 -2.74 6.31 -13.77
N THR A 69 -2.65 7.37 -14.56
CA THR A 69 -3.23 8.69 -14.28
C THR A 69 -4.73 8.76 -14.61
N LEU A 70 -5.22 7.95 -15.54
CA LEU A 70 -6.63 7.93 -15.93
C LEU A 70 -7.47 7.19 -14.89
N SER A 71 -6.98 6.04 -14.42
CA SER A 71 -7.64 5.26 -13.37
C SER A 71 -7.24 5.66 -11.96
N LEU A 72 -6.28 6.58 -11.82
CA LEU A 72 -5.69 7.04 -10.55
C LEU A 72 -5.21 5.85 -9.72
N THR A 73 -4.34 5.02 -10.31
CA THR A 73 -3.79 3.82 -9.66
C THR A 73 -2.34 4.05 -9.26
N LEU A 74 -2.06 3.96 -7.95
CA LEU A 74 -0.71 3.90 -7.40
C LEU A 74 -0.32 2.44 -7.13
N LYS A 75 0.91 2.10 -7.48
CA LYS A 75 1.61 0.95 -6.91
C LYS A 75 2.32 1.40 -5.64
N VAL A 76 2.20 0.63 -4.57
CA VAL A 76 2.94 0.85 -3.33
C VAL A 76 4.08 -0.14 -3.28
N HIS A 77 5.29 0.37 -3.07
CA HIS A 77 6.45 -0.43 -2.72
C HIS A 77 6.70 -0.28 -1.23
N VAL A 78 6.81 -1.40 -0.53
CA VAL A 78 7.01 -1.42 0.92
C VAL A 78 8.44 -1.85 1.19
N ILE A 79 9.24 -0.92 1.71
CA ILE A 79 10.62 -1.18 2.11
C ILE A 79 10.59 -1.42 3.62
N ARG A 80 10.95 -2.62 4.05
CA ARG A 80 10.88 -2.98 5.46
C ARG A 80 12.05 -2.39 6.21
N LYS A 81 11.79 -1.92 7.43
CA LYS A 81 12.86 -1.44 8.32
C LYS A 81 13.94 -2.50 8.50
N SER A 82 13.55 -3.78 8.63
CA SER A 82 14.45 -4.93 8.79
C SER A 82 15.44 -5.11 7.63
N ASP A 83 15.07 -4.65 6.44
CA ASP A 83 15.86 -4.85 5.22
C ASP A 83 16.87 -3.73 5.01
N ILE A 84 16.74 -2.63 5.77
CA ILE A 84 17.68 -1.51 5.73
C ILE A 84 18.87 -1.86 6.61
N PRO A 85 20.07 -2.09 6.05
CA PRO A 85 21.25 -2.40 6.85
C PRO A 85 21.53 -1.22 7.78
N THR A 86 21.33 -1.45 9.07
CA THR A 86 21.73 -0.49 10.08
C THR A 86 23.22 -0.64 10.24
N SER A 87 24.02 0.22 9.60
CA SER A 87 25.45 0.28 9.92
C SER A 87 25.56 0.68 11.39
N MET A 88 26.15 -0.19 12.21
CA MET A 88 26.80 0.23 13.45
C MET A 88 28.12 0.93 13.11
#